data_AF-A0A3R7M2I3-F1
#
_entry.id   AF-A0A3R7M2I3-F1
#
_cell.length_a   1.000
_cell.length_b   1.000
_cell.length_c   1.000
_cell.angle_alpha   90.00
_cell.angle_beta   90.00
_cell.angle_gamma   90.00
#
_symmetry.space_group_name_H-M   'P 1'
#
loop_
_entity.id
_entity.type
_entity.pdbx_description
1 polymer ?
#
loop_
_entity_poly.entity_id
_entity_poly.type
_entity_poly.pdbx_seq_one_letter_code
_entity_poly.pdbx_strand_id
1 'polypeptide(L)'
;MCIFSSPYPSLPPFPIPPPFATSSPYLPSPSLLSPSSQDNNLDPTFTGLSIPVTCKIRLLNNMDDTLALCRTIEQCGVAALAVHGRTKEERPNHPNHNDQIREIANALSIPVIANGGSKEISCYEDIEKFRQETGAASVMIARAAMWNCSILRPEGYLPMDTVISSYLKYCTDYDNPFTYSKYTVQNMLREQQDTLRGKAFLETQTLQEICVIWGLGEYYKTEQAKQASLRLALNVERESGKVSMPPSADHVSIVEKVEEEQKVVEMPVQFIRGNYNNADLPKMLLNTYIYRNQLSGPKYSHIVYDKFFAASVVVDGIKYRSTLREKSRRYSEQGAAMVCLHARGVVNKTYGFVPADGARKYQYVIDEANKAREKGEKRESTENDKMEERSSNGDSAEHKKCKLENAVLTENSIIVNSGISSDVAECNIKAS
;
A
#
# COMPACT_ATOMS: atom_id res chain seq x y z
N MET A 1 -9.57 -4.84 0.15
CA MET A 1 -10.46 -5.61 -0.74
C MET A 1 -11.84 -5.46 -0.17
N CYS A 2 -12.78 -4.89 -0.92
CA CYS A 2 -14.05 -4.42 -0.38
C CYS A 2 -15.20 -5.14 -1.06
N ILE A 3 -16.15 -5.61 -0.24
CA ILE A 3 -17.44 -6.17 -0.64
C ILE A 3 -18.48 -5.13 -0.23
N PHE A 4 -19.38 -4.78 -1.14
CA PHE A 4 -20.44 -3.80 -0.86
C PHE A 4 -21.82 -4.46 -1.00
N SER A 5 -22.59 -4.43 0.09
CA SER A 5 -23.95 -4.94 0.22
C SER A 5 -24.89 -3.82 0.70
N SER A 6 -26.15 -3.87 0.29
CA SER A 6 -27.21 -2.94 0.76
C SER A 6 -27.37 -2.98 2.30
N PRO A 7 -27.67 -1.86 2.97
CA PRO A 7 -27.77 -1.83 4.43
C PRO A 7 -28.90 -2.69 5.00
N TYR A 8 -28.53 -3.65 5.83
CA TYR A 8 -29.39 -4.32 6.83
C TYR A 8 -29.06 -3.76 8.23
N PRO A 9 -29.95 -3.90 9.23
CA PRO A 9 -29.79 -3.26 10.54
C PRO A 9 -28.53 -3.71 11.30
N SER A 10 -28.02 -2.80 12.13
CA SER A 10 -26.71 -2.88 12.79
C SER A 10 -26.57 -4.03 13.80
N LEU A 11 -25.47 -4.78 13.68
CA LEU A 11 -24.94 -5.63 14.76
C LEU A 11 -23.89 -4.85 15.58
N PRO A 12 -23.78 -5.10 16.90
CA PRO A 12 -22.84 -4.40 17.78
C PRO A 12 -21.37 -4.83 17.55
N PRO A 13 -20.38 -3.98 17.92
CA PRO A 13 -18.97 -4.30 17.78
C PRO A 13 -18.51 -5.36 18.79
N PHE A 14 -17.77 -6.37 18.30
CA PHE A 14 -17.12 -7.41 19.10
C PHE A 14 -15.60 -7.23 19.14
N PRO A 15 -14.90 -7.74 20.18
CA PRO A 15 -13.50 -7.41 20.44
C PRO A 15 -12.51 -8.07 19.47
N ILE A 16 -11.33 -7.45 19.36
CA ILE A 16 -10.25 -7.87 18.47
C ILE A 16 -9.57 -9.14 19.01
N PRO A 17 -9.48 -10.25 18.24
CA PRO A 17 -8.73 -11.43 18.63
C PRO A 17 -7.21 -11.25 18.46
N PRO A 18 -6.36 -11.99 19.19
CA PRO A 18 -4.91 -11.92 19.07
C PRO A 18 -4.38 -12.39 17.70
N PRO A 19 -3.16 -11.98 17.29
CA PRO A 19 -2.63 -12.24 15.96
C PRO A 19 -2.38 -13.74 15.70
N PHE A 20 -2.94 -14.25 14.60
CA PHE A 20 -2.67 -15.61 14.13
C PHE A 20 -1.23 -15.77 13.63
N ALA A 21 -0.51 -16.75 14.17
CA ALA A 21 0.88 -17.05 13.81
C ALA A 21 0.98 -17.61 12.38
N THR A 22 1.98 -17.14 11.62
CA THR A 22 2.12 -17.44 10.17
C THR A 22 2.81 -18.77 9.89
N SER A 23 2.27 -19.88 10.39
CA SER A 23 2.65 -21.24 9.95
C SER A 23 1.61 -22.28 10.40
N SER A 24 0.58 -22.50 9.58
CA SER A 24 -0.35 -23.63 9.71
C SER A 24 -0.53 -24.27 8.34
N PRO A 25 -0.34 -25.60 8.18
CA PRO A 25 -0.43 -26.28 6.89
C PRO A 25 -1.88 -26.48 6.41
N TYR A 26 -2.88 -26.09 7.21
CA TYR A 26 -4.30 -26.21 6.90
C TYR A 26 -4.81 -25.12 5.93
N LEU A 27 -4.13 -24.95 4.80
CA LEU A 27 -4.88 -24.69 3.57
C LEU A 27 -5.30 -26.06 3.03
N PRO A 28 -6.59 -26.30 2.71
CA PRO A 28 -6.93 -27.44 1.89
C PRO A 28 -6.20 -27.31 0.54
N SER A 29 -5.51 -28.37 0.13
CA SER A 29 -4.84 -28.44 -1.17
C SER A 29 -5.83 -28.19 -2.31
N PRO A 30 -5.36 -27.72 -3.49
CA PRO A 30 -6.21 -27.57 -4.68
C PRO A 30 -6.98 -28.84 -5.10
N SER A 31 -6.57 -30.00 -4.58
CA SER A 31 -7.18 -31.32 -4.73
C SER A 31 -8.67 -31.40 -4.35
N LEU A 32 -9.19 -30.55 -3.45
CA LEU A 32 -10.64 -30.58 -3.13
C LEU A 32 -11.55 -30.15 -4.28
N LEU A 33 -10.98 -29.66 -5.40
CA LEU A 33 -11.73 -29.18 -6.57
C LEU A 33 -11.42 -29.97 -7.86
N SER A 34 -10.80 -31.15 -7.75
CA SER A 34 -10.59 -32.07 -8.88
C SER A 34 -11.66 -33.19 -8.90
N PRO A 35 -12.45 -33.38 -9.98
CA PRO A 35 -13.53 -34.39 -10.05
C PRO A 35 -13.09 -35.88 -10.06
N SER A 36 -11.87 -36.21 -9.61
CA SER A 36 -11.19 -37.49 -9.90
C SER A 36 -10.57 -38.20 -8.69
N SER A 37 -10.91 -37.82 -7.46
CA SER A 37 -10.48 -38.51 -6.23
C SER A 37 -11.60 -39.40 -5.68
N GLN A 38 -11.42 -40.72 -5.77
CA GLN A 38 -12.42 -41.73 -5.39
C GLN A 38 -12.44 -42.02 -3.86
N ASP A 39 -12.67 -40.99 -3.04
CA ASP A 39 -12.84 -41.14 -1.58
C ASP A 39 -14.23 -40.64 -1.14
N ASN A 40 -15.20 -41.57 -1.08
CA ASN A 40 -16.63 -41.31 -0.83
C ASN A 40 -16.96 -40.99 0.64
N ASN A 41 -16.09 -40.34 1.41
CA ASN A 41 -16.30 -40.16 2.85
C ASN A 41 -15.66 -38.90 3.48
N LEU A 42 -15.39 -37.87 2.68
CA LEU A 42 -15.15 -36.51 3.18
C LEU A 42 -16.43 -35.70 3.01
N ASP A 43 -17.15 -35.46 4.11
CA ASP A 43 -18.16 -34.40 4.17
C ASP A 43 -17.44 -33.04 4.09
N PRO A 44 -17.63 -32.25 3.02
CA PRO A 44 -16.92 -30.99 2.82
C PRO A 44 -17.62 -29.81 3.52
N THR A 45 -18.71 -30.04 4.25
CA THR A 45 -19.53 -29.00 4.86
C THR A 45 -18.75 -28.23 5.93
N PHE A 46 -18.79 -26.90 5.89
CA PHE A 46 -18.06 -26.00 6.82
C PHE A 46 -18.64 -25.96 8.24
N THR A 47 -18.87 -27.13 8.85
CA THR A 47 -19.37 -27.27 10.22
C THR A 47 -18.31 -26.90 11.26
N GLY A 48 -18.72 -26.28 12.37
CA GLY A 48 -17.84 -25.94 13.50
C GLY A 48 -17.23 -24.54 13.49
N LEU A 49 -17.46 -23.70 12.46
CA LEU A 49 -17.09 -22.29 12.48
C LEU A 49 -18.30 -21.39 12.79
N SER A 50 -18.13 -20.42 13.69
CA SER A 50 -19.12 -19.37 14.00
C SER A 50 -19.01 -18.15 13.08
N ILE A 51 -18.04 -18.14 12.16
CA ILE A 51 -17.79 -17.07 11.19
C ILE A 51 -18.18 -17.54 9.78
N PRO A 52 -18.78 -16.67 8.95
CA PRO A 52 -19.25 -17.06 7.62
C PRO A 52 -18.08 -17.37 6.69
N VAL A 53 -18.05 -18.60 6.15
CA VAL A 53 -17.11 -19.01 5.10
C VAL A 53 -17.64 -18.56 3.74
N THR A 54 -16.79 -17.97 2.90
CA THR A 54 -17.15 -17.53 1.54
C THR A 54 -16.08 -17.93 0.55
N CYS A 55 -16.46 -18.35 -0.66
CA CYS A 55 -15.52 -18.72 -1.72
C CYS A 55 -15.39 -17.62 -2.79
N LYS A 56 -14.27 -17.62 -3.51
CA LYS A 56 -14.06 -16.80 -4.71
C LYS A 56 -13.54 -17.64 -5.87
N ILE A 57 -14.22 -17.58 -7.01
CA ILE A 57 -13.88 -18.34 -8.21
C ILE A 57 -13.60 -17.45 -9.44
N ARG A 58 -13.20 -18.10 -10.52
CA ARG A 58 -13.23 -17.65 -11.90
C ARG A 58 -14.12 -18.61 -12.69
N LEU A 59 -14.61 -18.18 -13.85
CA LEU A 59 -15.32 -19.06 -14.78
C LEU A 59 -14.43 -20.22 -15.26
N LEU A 60 -15.03 -21.35 -15.60
CA LEU A 60 -14.38 -22.42 -16.36
C LEU A 60 -14.57 -22.18 -17.87
N ASN A 61 -14.05 -23.08 -18.71
CA ASN A 61 -14.16 -22.94 -20.17
C ASN A 61 -15.55 -23.32 -20.73
N ASN A 62 -16.40 -23.90 -19.89
CA ASN A 62 -17.77 -24.31 -20.21
C ASN A 62 -18.69 -23.82 -19.07
N MET A 63 -19.93 -23.45 -19.41
CA MET A 63 -20.89 -22.88 -18.46
C MET A 63 -21.54 -23.94 -17.56
N ASP A 64 -21.89 -25.11 -18.10
CA ASP A 64 -22.41 -26.25 -17.32
C ASP A 64 -21.40 -26.70 -16.26
N ASP A 65 -20.11 -26.82 -16.63
CA ASP A 65 -19.02 -27.12 -15.71
C ASP A 65 -18.93 -26.05 -14.59
N THR A 66 -19.11 -24.77 -14.96
CA THR A 66 -19.08 -23.65 -14.01
C THR A 66 -20.28 -23.71 -13.05
N LEU A 67 -21.49 -24.00 -13.56
CA LEU A 67 -22.70 -24.16 -12.75
C LEU A 67 -22.63 -25.39 -11.83
N ALA A 68 -22.07 -26.50 -12.31
CA ALA A 68 -21.83 -27.69 -11.50
C ALA A 68 -20.89 -27.38 -10.33
N LEU A 69 -19.73 -26.76 -10.60
CA LEU A 69 -18.80 -26.27 -9.58
C LEU A 69 -19.46 -25.32 -8.58
N CYS A 70 -20.29 -24.38 -9.06
CA CYS A 70 -20.99 -23.43 -8.19
C CYS A 70 -21.98 -24.14 -7.24
N ARG A 71 -22.74 -25.12 -7.73
CA ARG A 71 -23.66 -25.92 -6.91
C ARG A 71 -22.94 -26.81 -5.91
N THR A 72 -21.80 -27.41 -6.27
CA THR A 72 -20.96 -28.15 -5.30
C THR A 72 -20.45 -27.22 -4.19
N ILE A 73 -20.02 -25.99 -4.51
CA ILE A 73 -19.57 -25.02 -3.51
C ILE A 73 -20.72 -24.56 -2.60
N GLU A 74 -21.93 -24.38 -3.14
CA GLU A 74 -23.14 -24.09 -2.37
C GLU A 74 -23.48 -25.24 -1.40
N GLN A 75 -23.39 -26.50 -1.85
CA GLN A 75 -23.63 -27.69 -1.03
C GLN A 75 -22.67 -27.82 0.15
N CYS A 76 -21.45 -27.29 0.07
CA CYS A 76 -20.53 -27.21 1.22
C CYS A 76 -20.98 -26.19 2.31
N GLY A 77 -22.05 -25.43 2.09
CA GLY A 77 -22.60 -24.48 3.07
C GLY A 77 -21.86 -23.15 3.16
N VAL A 78 -21.31 -22.64 2.06
CA VAL A 78 -20.73 -21.28 2.05
C VAL A 78 -21.81 -20.20 2.16
N ALA A 79 -21.52 -19.13 2.88
CA ALA A 79 -22.45 -18.01 3.09
C ALA A 79 -22.59 -17.07 1.88
N ALA A 80 -21.61 -17.08 0.96
CA ALA A 80 -21.64 -16.32 -0.29
C ALA A 80 -20.58 -16.83 -1.29
N LEU A 81 -20.81 -16.58 -2.58
CA LEU A 81 -19.89 -16.93 -3.67
C LEU A 81 -19.50 -15.70 -4.51
N ALA A 82 -18.21 -15.36 -4.52
CA ALA A 82 -17.69 -14.27 -5.35
C ALA A 82 -17.20 -14.76 -6.72
N VAL A 83 -17.87 -14.34 -7.81
CA VAL A 83 -17.58 -14.79 -9.17
C VAL A 83 -16.86 -13.70 -9.95
N HIS A 84 -15.63 -13.99 -10.40
CA HIS A 84 -14.98 -13.18 -11.43
C HIS A 84 -15.40 -13.69 -12.80
N GLY A 85 -16.13 -12.87 -13.55
CA GLY A 85 -16.65 -13.17 -14.90
C GLY A 85 -15.58 -13.22 -16.00
N ARG A 86 -14.48 -13.95 -15.77
CA ARG A 86 -13.42 -14.24 -16.75
C ARG A 86 -12.78 -15.59 -16.46
N THR A 87 -12.53 -16.42 -17.48
CA THR A 87 -11.81 -17.70 -17.34
C THR A 87 -10.38 -17.50 -16.86
N LYS A 88 -9.69 -18.55 -16.39
CA LYS A 88 -8.32 -18.46 -15.85
C LYS A 88 -7.32 -17.87 -16.88
N GLU A 89 -7.50 -18.21 -18.14
CA GLU A 89 -6.64 -17.85 -19.27
C GLU A 89 -6.83 -16.38 -19.68
N GLU A 90 -8.04 -15.84 -19.50
CA GLU A 90 -8.38 -14.46 -19.85
C GLU A 90 -7.63 -13.42 -19.01
N ARG A 91 -6.84 -12.61 -19.73
CA ARG A 91 -6.11 -11.45 -19.18
C ARG A 91 -7.04 -10.26 -18.93
N PRO A 92 -6.69 -9.30 -18.06
CA PRO A 92 -7.58 -8.19 -17.64
C PRO A 92 -7.96 -7.16 -18.72
N ASN A 93 -7.62 -7.40 -19.99
CA ASN A 93 -8.02 -6.64 -21.16
C ASN A 93 -9.19 -7.25 -21.94
N HIS A 94 -9.47 -8.55 -21.78
CA HIS A 94 -10.69 -9.19 -22.29
C HIS A 94 -11.92 -8.58 -21.59
N PRO A 95 -13.13 -8.64 -22.20
CA PRO A 95 -14.39 -8.26 -21.55
C PRO A 95 -14.65 -9.06 -20.26
N ASN A 96 -15.71 -8.72 -19.54
CA ASN A 96 -16.21 -9.52 -18.42
C ASN A 96 -17.54 -10.15 -18.85
N HIS A 97 -17.70 -11.45 -18.66
CA HIS A 97 -18.92 -12.20 -19.01
C HIS A 97 -19.97 -11.97 -17.91
N ASN A 98 -20.60 -10.80 -17.96
CA ASN A 98 -21.59 -10.33 -16.98
C ASN A 98 -22.90 -11.12 -17.06
N ASP A 99 -23.21 -11.64 -18.24
CA ASP A 99 -24.23 -12.64 -18.54
C ASP A 99 -24.02 -13.95 -17.77
N GLN A 100 -22.80 -14.50 -17.78
CA GLN A 100 -22.49 -15.73 -17.05
C GLN A 100 -22.51 -15.54 -15.53
N ILE A 101 -22.14 -14.36 -15.02
CA ILE A 101 -22.37 -14.03 -13.60
C ILE A 101 -23.87 -14.02 -13.28
N ARG A 102 -24.71 -13.46 -14.17
CA ARG A 102 -26.18 -13.41 -14.01
C ARG A 102 -26.81 -14.80 -14.02
N GLU A 103 -26.33 -15.69 -14.87
CA GLU A 103 -26.80 -17.08 -14.92
C GLU A 103 -26.43 -17.84 -13.63
N ILE A 104 -25.22 -17.66 -13.08
CA ILE A 104 -24.85 -18.21 -11.77
C ILE A 104 -25.69 -17.59 -10.64
N ALA A 105 -25.94 -16.27 -10.66
CA ALA A 105 -26.76 -15.58 -9.67
C ALA A 105 -28.23 -16.03 -9.68
N ASN A 106 -28.76 -16.46 -10.84
CA ASN A 106 -30.10 -17.04 -10.96
C ASN A 106 -30.15 -18.53 -10.59
N ALA A 107 -29.01 -19.23 -10.57
CA ALA A 107 -28.92 -20.69 -10.43
C ALA A 107 -28.56 -21.17 -9.01
N LEU A 108 -28.23 -20.25 -8.10
CA LEU A 108 -27.91 -20.51 -6.70
C LEU A 108 -28.94 -19.85 -5.77
N SER A 109 -29.08 -20.40 -4.57
CA SER A 109 -29.84 -19.81 -3.46
C SER A 109 -28.98 -18.87 -2.59
N ILE A 110 -27.66 -19.08 -2.57
CA ILE A 110 -26.71 -18.24 -1.82
C ILE A 110 -26.40 -16.90 -2.52
N PRO A 111 -26.07 -15.83 -1.77
CA PRO A 111 -25.65 -14.54 -2.33
C PRO A 111 -24.42 -14.64 -3.26
N VAL A 112 -24.61 -14.26 -4.52
CA VAL A 112 -23.53 -14.10 -5.50
C VAL A 112 -22.98 -12.68 -5.47
N ILE A 113 -21.64 -12.57 -5.46
CA ILE A 113 -20.91 -11.29 -5.44
C ILE A 113 -20.16 -11.12 -6.76
N ALA A 114 -20.57 -10.16 -7.59
CA ALA A 114 -19.99 -9.94 -8.91
C ALA A 114 -18.59 -9.30 -8.84
N ASN A 115 -17.67 -9.78 -9.67
CA ASN A 115 -16.29 -9.30 -9.73
C ASN A 115 -15.75 -9.23 -11.17
N GLY A 116 -14.83 -8.29 -11.40
CA GLY A 116 -14.07 -8.15 -12.65
C GLY A 116 -14.30 -6.86 -13.43
N GLY A 117 -15.46 -6.21 -13.24
CA GLY A 117 -15.91 -5.00 -13.96
C GLY A 117 -15.19 -3.69 -13.68
N SER A 118 -13.99 -3.72 -13.09
CA SER A 118 -13.20 -2.50 -12.79
C SER A 118 -12.58 -1.82 -14.03
N LYS A 119 -13.14 -2.02 -15.23
CA LYS A 119 -12.96 -1.17 -16.41
C LYS A 119 -14.27 -0.46 -16.78
N GLU A 120 -15.40 -1.11 -16.55
CA GLU A 120 -16.75 -0.56 -16.71
C GLU A 120 -17.13 0.39 -15.55
N ILE A 121 -16.66 0.12 -14.32
CA ILE A 121 -16.89 0.97 -13.15
C ILE A 121 -15.95 2.18 -13.17
N SER A 122 -16.51 3.37 -13.46
CA SER A 122 -15.80 4.65 -13.48
C SER A 122 -16.17 5.57 -12.31
N CYS A 123 -17.45 5.61 -11.92
CA CYS A 123 -18.00 6.34 -10.77
C CYS A 123 -18.76 5.40 -9.79
N TYR A 124 -19.27 5.95 -8.69
CA TYR A 124 -19.94 5.16 -7.65
C TYR A 124 -21.25 4.54 -8.17
N GLU A 125 -21.98 5.25 -9.03
CA GLU A 125 -23.24 4.83 -9.63
C GLU A 125 -23.03 3.62 -10.57
N ASP A 126 -21.85 3.49 -11.18
CA ASP A 126 -21.52 2.34 -12.03
C ASP A 126 -21.42 1.03 -11.23
N ILE A 127 -21.20 1.10 -9.92
CA ILE A 127 -21.18 -0.09 -9.04
C ILE A 127 -22.56 -0.73 -9.02
N GLU A 128 -23.62 0.08 -8.88
CA GLU A 128 -25.00 -0.40 -8.88
C GLU A 128 -25.46 -0.81 -10.28
N LYS A 129 -25.05 -0.10 -11.35
CA LYS A 129 -25.28 -0.55 -12.74
C LYS A 129 -24.69 -1.93 -12.98
N PHE A 130 -23.42 -2.14 -12.60
CA PHE A 130 -22.74 -3.44 -12.73
C PHE A 130 -23.41 -4.53 -11.87
N ARG A 131 -23.91 -4.18 -10.68
CA ARG A 131 -24.70 -5.11 -9.84
C ARG A 131 -25.99 -5.54 -10.53
N GLN A 132 -26.75 -4.60 -11.09
CA GLN A 132 -27.99 -4.87 -11.82
C GLN A 132 -27.74 -5.68 -13.09
N GLU A 133 -26.72 -5.33 -13.88
CA GLU A 133 -26.33 -6.04 -15.09
C GLU A 133 -25.92 -7.49 -14.80
N THR A 134 -25.23 -7.75 -13.68
CA THR A 134 -24.82 -9.10 -13.28
C THR A 134 -25.87 -9.85 -12.45
N GLY A 135 -27.04 -9.25 -12.18
CA GLY A 135 -28.08 -9.82 -11.31
C GLY A 135 -27.65 -10.11 -9.86
N ALA A 136 -26.46 -9.64 -9.47
CA ALA A 136 -25.80 -10.10 -8.25
C ALA A 136 -26.36 -9.44 -6.97
N ALA A 137 -26.18 -10.12 -5.83
CA ALA A 137 -26.56 -9.58 -4.53
C ALA A 137 -25.62 -8.44 -4.07
N SER A 138 -24.38 -8.40 -4.57
CA SER A 138 -23.33 -7.46 -4.15
C SER A 138 -22.22 -7.35 -5.19
N VAL A 139 -21.35 -6.35 -5.06
CA VAL A 139 -20.19 -6.15 -5.95
C VAL A 139 -18.88 -6.14 -5.17
N MET A 140 -17.84 -6.73 -5.76
CA MET A 140 -16.47 -6.77 -5.24
C MET A 140 -15.52 -6.03 -6.18
N ILE A 141 -14.91 -4.96 -5.68
CA ILE A 141 -14.04 -4.08 -6.48
C ILE A 141 -12.57 -4.33 -6.14
N ALA A 142 -11.73 -4.41 -7.18
CA ALA A 142 -10.29 -4.64 -7.06
C ALA A 142 -9.47 -3.49 -7.68
N ARG A 143 -9.41 -3.40 -9.02
CA ARG A 143 -8.49 -2.45 -9.70
C ARG A 143 -8.86 -0.99 -9.44
N ALA A 144 -10.14 -0.61 -9.57
CA ALA A 144 -10.58 0.76 -9.36
C ALA A 144 -10.26 1.24 -7.93
N ALA A 145 -10.59 0.44 -6.91
CA ALA A 145 -10.29 0.75 -5.51
C ALA A 145 -8.79 0.71 -5.16
N MET A 146 -7.97 0.00 -5.93
CA MET A 146 -6.49 0.03 -5.81
C MET A 146 -5.89 1.29 -6.43
N TRP A 147 -6.49 1.83 -7.49
CA TRP A 147 -6.09 3.09 -8.11
C TRP A 147 -6.54 4.29 -7.26
N ASN A 148 -7.80 4.31 -6.84
CA ASN A 148 -8.32 5.28 -5.87
C ASN A 148 -9.48 4.63 -5.08
N CYS A 149 -9.27 4.38 -3.78
CA CYS A 149 -10.27 3.73 -2.93
C CYS A 149 -11.55 4.57 -2.73
N SER A 150 -11.52 5.87 -3.00
CA SER A 150 -12.71 6.74 -2.94
C SER A 150 -13.73 6.52 -4.06
N ILE A 151 -13.50 5.57 -5.00
CA ILE A 151 -14.57 5.00 -5.83
C ILE A 151 -15.74 4.41 -5.00
N LEU A 152 -15.49 4.09 -3.73
CA LEU A 152 -16.48 3.56 -2.79
C LEU A 152 -17.29 4.65 -2.06
N ARG A 153 -17.13 5.94 -2.40
CA ARG A 153 -17.89 7.04 -1.82
C ARG A 153 -19.09 7.43 -2.69
N PRO A 154 -20.32 7.49 -2.13
CA PRO A 154 -21.47 8.14 -2.77
C PRO A 154 -21.18 9.58 -3.21
N GLU A 155 -20.40 10.34 -2.44
CA GLU A 155 -20.01 11.72 -2.77
C GLU A 155 -18.85 11.82 -3.79
N GLY A 156 -18.54 10.73 -4.49
CA GLY A 156 -17.53 10.68 -5.57
C GLY A 156 -16.07 10.68 -5.11
N TYR A 157 -15.16 10.81 -6.08
CA TYR A 157 -13.71 10.72 -5.84
C TYR A 157 -13.17 11.85 -4.97
N LEU A 158 -12.29 11.49 -4.04
CA LEU A 158 -11.34 12.41 -3.40
C LEU A 158 -10.12 12.65 -4.32
N PRO A 159 -9.48 13.83 -4.23
CA PRO A 159 -8.19 14.08 -4.89
C PRO A 159 -7.13 13.05 -4.52
N MET A 160 -6.31 12.64 -5.49
CA MET A 160 -5.34 11.56 -5.32
C MET A 160 -4.36 11.82 -4.17
N ASP A 161 -3.91 13.06 -3.98
CA ASP A 161 -3.03 13.45 -2.87
C ASP A 161 -3.69 13.27 -1.50
N THR A 162 -4.99 13.54 -1.36
CA THR A 162 -5.75 13.30 -0.12
C THR A 162 -5.78 11.81 0.21
N VAL A 163 -5.98 10.97 -0.82
CA VAL A 163 -6.06 9.52 -0.70
C VAL A 163 -4.69 8.91 -0.35
N ILE A 164 -3.62 9.31 -1.06
CA ILE A 164 -2.25 8.89 -0.76
C ILE A 164 -1.83 9.36 0.64
N SER A 165 -2.11 10.60 1.02
CA SER A 165 -1.77 11.13 2.35
C SER A 165 -2.47 10.34 3.46
N SER A 166 -3.75 10.00 3.27
CA SER A 166 -4.53 9.21 4.23
C SER A 166 -4.01 7.76 4.34
N TYR A 167 -3.65 7.16 3.20
CA TYR A 167 -3.02 5.85 3.16
C TYR A 167 -1.63 5.83 3.84
N LEU A 168 -0.84 6.90 3.68
CA LEU A 168 0.48 7.03 4.30
C LEU A 168 0.42 7.23 5.83
N LYS A 169 -0.64 7.85 6.36
CA LYS A 169 -0.91 7.86 7.81
C LYS A 169 -1.12 6.42 8.31
N TYR A 170 -2.07 5.68 7.76
CA TYR A 170 -2.27 4.27 8.13
C TYR A 170 -1.03 3.39 7.94
N CYS A 171 -0.20 3.65 6.92
CA CYS A 171 1.08 2.95 6.76
C CYS A 171 2.08 3.26 7.87
N THR A 172 2.03 4.46 8.45
CA THR A 172 2.83 4.86 9.61
C THR A 172 2.25 4.22 10.87
N ASP A 173 0.96 4.44 11.13
CA ASP A 173 0.22 4.04 12.34
C ASP A 173 0.31 2.52 12.62
N TYR A 174 0.33 1.72 11.55
CA TYR A 174 0.41 0.25 11.61
C TYR A 174 1.78 -0.33 11.18
N ASP A 175 2.85 0.48 11.13
CA ASP A 175 4.23 0.06 10.83
C ASP A 175 4.34 -0.75 9.51
N ASN A 176 3.57 -0.35 8.49
CA ASN A 176 3.41 -1.12 7.26
C ASN A 176 4.72 -1.14 6.44
N PRO A 177 5.27 -2.33 6.09
CA PRO A 177 6.57 -2.42 5.45
C PRO A 177 6.66 -1.58 4.17
N PHE A 178 7.67 -0.71 4.10
CA PHE A 178 7.93 0.24 3.01
C PHE A 178 7.69 -0.33 1.60
N THR A 179 8.11 -1.58 1.33
CA THR A 179 7.94 -2.19 0.01
C THR A 179 6.47 -2.37 -0.41
N TYR A 180 5.56 -2.58 0.55
CA TYR A 180 4.13 -2.65 0.28
C TYR A 180 3.49 -1.26 0.20
N SER A 181 3.85 -0.35 1.12
CA SER A 181 3.43 1.06 1.07
C SER A 181 3.78 1.71 -0.29
N LYS A 182 5.01 1.49 -0.76
CA LYS A 182 5.49 1.96 -2.06
C LYS A 182 4.76 1.30 -3.22
N TYR A 183 4.56 -0.02 -3.20
CA TYR A 183 3.81 -0.71 -4.26
C TYR A 183 2.38 -0.14 -4.40
N THR A 184 1.68 0.10 -3.30
CA THR A 184 0.33 0.67 -3.32
C THR A 184 0.31 2.09 -3.88
N VAL A 185 1.17 3.00 -3.38
CA VAL A 185 1.23 4.38 -3.87
C VAL A 185 1.64 4.44 -5.35
N GLN A 186 2.49 3.52 -5.82
CA GLN A 186 2.84 3.41 -7.25
C GLN A 186 1.63 3.03 -8.11
N ASN A 187 0.76 2.14 -7.61
CA ASN A 187 -0.50 1.76 -8.28
C ASN A 187 -1.57 2.87 -8.23
N MET A 188 -1.53 3.75 -7.23
CA MET A 188 -2.38 4.95 -7.15
C MET A 188 -1.95 6.00 -8.18
N LEU A 189 -0.65 6.33 -8.24
CA LEU A 189 -0.10 7.35 -9.15
C LEU A 189 -0.36 7.03 -10.63
N ARG A 190 -0.15 5.78 -11.07
CA ARG A 190 -0.21 5.38 -12.49
C ARG A 190 0.60 6.34 -13.37
N GLU A 191 -0.03 7.03 -14.31
CA GLU A 191 0.61 8.02 -15.21
C GLU A 191 1.28 9.19 -14.46
N GLN A 192 0.84 9.52 -13.24
CA GLN A 192 1.46 10.56 -12.41
C GLN A 192 2.90 10.21 -11.97
N GLN A 193 3.34 8.96 -12.17
CA GLN A 193 4.75 8.56 -11.99
C GLN A 193 5.72 9.40 -12.83
N ASP A 194 5.30 9.95 -13.97
CA ASP A 194 6.16 10.77 -14.84
C ASP A 194 6.30 12.24 -14.41
N THR A 195 5.52 12.69 -13.43
CA THR A 195 5.68 14.02 -12.81
C THR A 195 6.99 14.11 -12.01
N LEU A 196 7.43 15.32 -11.65
CA LEU A 196 8.60 15.52 -10.78
C LEU A 196 8.41 14.81 -9.42
N ARG A 197 7.23 14.93 -8.81
CA ARG A 197 6.87 14.22 -7.57
C ARG A 197 6.87 12.69 -7.77
N GLY A 198 6.30 12.20 -8.88
CA GLY A 198 6.26 10.79 -9.22
C GLY A 198 7.66 10.18 -9.41
N LYS A 199 8.54 10.89 -10.11
CA LYS A 199 9.95 10.50 -10.31
C LYS A 199 10.72 10.47 -9.00
N ALA A 200 10.57 11.49 -8.14
CA ALA A 200 11.16 11.47 -6.80
C ALA A 200 10.65 10.30 -5.95
N PHE A 201 9.33 10.08 -5.93
CA PHE A 201 8.72 8.95 -5.26
C PHE A 201 9.28 7.60 -5.74
N LEU A 202 9.51 7.42 -7.04
CA LEU A 202 9.99 6.18 -7.63
C LEU A 202 11.38 5.75 -7.15
N GLU A 203 12.23 6.67 -6.71
CA GLU A 203 13.60 6.36 -6.24
C GLU A 203 13.80 6.44 -4.72
N THR A 204 12.75 6.77 -3.94
CA THR A 204 12.71 6.58 -2.47
C THR A 204 13.09 5.16 -2.03
N GLN A 205 13.64 5.01 -0.82
CA GLN A 205 14.06 3.71 -0.27
C GLN A 205 13.48 3.42 1.14
N THR A 206 12.78 4.38 1.74
CA THR A 206 12.16 4.28 3.08
C THR A 206 10.74 4.85 3.10
N LEU A 207 9.94 4.45 4.09
CA LEU A 207 8.59 5.00 4.28
C LEU A 207 8.64 6.49 4.66
N GLN A 208 9.63 6.90 5.46
CA GLN A 208 9.87 8.30 5.82
C GLN A 208 9.99 9.21 4.60
N GLU A 209 10.77 8.83 3.59
CA GLU A 209 10.93 9.63 2.37
C GLU A 209 9.62 9.76 1.57
N ILE A 210 8.79 8.71 1.53
CA ILE A 210 7.47 8.80 0.89
C ILE A 210 6.56 9.74 1.69
N CYS A 211 6.51 9.61 3.02
CA CYS A 211 5.75 10.50 3.89
C CYS A 211 6.19 11.97 3.71
N VAL A 212 7.50 12.21 3.66
CA VAL A 212 8.11 13.53 3.44
C VAL A 212 7.71 14.15 2.09
N ILE A 213 7.65 13.38 0.99
CA ILE A 213 7.18 13.86 -0.32
C ILE A 213 5.70 14.33 -0.31
N TRP A 214 4.88 13.79 0.61
CA TRP A 214 3.49 14.23 0.85
C TRP A 214 3.34 15.17 2.06
N GLY A 215 4.43 15.74 2.59
CA GLY A 215 4.38 16.69 3.70
C GLY A 215 4.03 16.08 5.06
N LEU A 216 4.16 14.76 5.21
CA LEU A 216 3.89 13.99 6.43
C LEU A 216 5.16 13.63 7.21
N GLY A 217 6.28 14.34 6.98
CA GLY A 217 7.57 14.07 7.62
C GLY A 217 7.52 14.15 9.15
N GLU A 218 6.95 15.22 9.70
CA GLU A 218 6.83 15.38 11.16
C GLU A 218 5.80 14.40 11.75
N TYR A 219 4.70 14.10 11.03
CA TYR A 219 3.75 13.07 11.44
C TYR A 219 4.44 11.70 11.60
N TYR A 220 5.25 11.31 10.62
CA TYR A 220 6.02 10.06 10.65
C TYR A 220 6.98 10.01 11.85
N LYS A 221 7.71 11.09 12.12
CA LYS A 221 8.62 11.19 13.29
C LYS A 221 7.86 11.06 14.60
N THR A 222 6.75 11.80 14.76
CA THR A 222 5.94 11.81 15.99
C THR A 222 5.35 10.43 16.28
N GLU A 223 4.75 9.78 15.28
CA GLU A 223 4.12 8.47 15.48
C GLU A 223 5.15 7.36 15.69
N GLN A 224 6.31 7.38 15.01
CA GLN A 224 7.38 6.43 15.29
C GLN A 224 7.97 6.59 16.70
N ALA A 225 8.10 7.81 17.23
CA ALA A 225 8.51 8.04 18.62
C ALA A 225 7.48 7.48 19.62
N LYS A 226 6.19 7.67 19.35
CA LYS A 226 5.07 7.11 20.13
C LYS A 226 5.03 5.57 20.06
N GLN A 227 5.24 4.97 18.90
CA GLN A 227 5.36 3.51 18.80
C GLN A 227 6.62 2.98 19.49
N ALA A 228 7.73 3.71 19.47
CA ALA A 228 8.96 3.30 20.18
C ALA A 228 8.75 3.26 21.71
N SER A 229 8.08 4.26 22.30
CA SER A 229 7.76 4.26 23.73
C SER A 229 6.74 3.19 24.10
N LEU A 230 5.73 2.93 23.26
CA LEU A 230 4.77 1.83 23.46
C LEU A 230 5.44 0.45 23.37
N ARG A 231 6.31 0.22 22.38
CA ARG A 231 7.10 -1.03 22.27
C ARG A 231 7.98 -1.26 23.51
N LEU A 232 8.59 -0.21 24.05
CA LEU A 232 9.38 -0.26 25.29
C LEU A 232 8.50 -0.59 26.51
N ALA A 233 7.33 0.03 26.64
CA ALA A 233 6.42 -0.19 27.76
C ALA A 233 5.79 -1.60 27.79
N LEU A 234 5.70 -2.27 26.63
CA LEU A 234 5.13 -3.62 26.51
C LEU A 234 6.12 -4.76 26.80
N ASN A 235 7.40 -4.47 27.09
CA ASN A 235 8.46 -5.47 27.32
C ASN A 235 8.59 -6.56 26.22
N VAL A 236 8.17 -6.25 24.98
CA VAL A 236 8.31 -7.17 23.85
C VAL A 236 9.75 -7.13 23.35
N GLU A 237 10.59 -8.03 23.87
CA GLU A 237 11.87 -8.34 23.24
C GLU A 237 11.64 -8.75 21.78
N ARG A 238 12.41 -8.18 20.86
CA ARG A 238 12.33 -8.54 19.45
C ARG A 238 12.85 -9.97 19.26
N GLU A 239 11.98 -10.89 18.85
CA GLU A 239 12.40 -12.20 18.35
C GLU A 239 13.54 -12.04 17.33
N SER A 240 14.58 -12.85 17.49
CA SER A 240 15.87 -12.74 16.79
C SER A 240 15.84 -13.19 15.31
N GLY A 241 14.72 -12.97 14.62
CA GLY A 241 14.49 -13.35 13.22
C GLY A 241 14.66 -12.24 12.19
N LYS A 242 14.20 -11.01 12.49
CA LYS A 242 14.18 -9.85 11.56
C LYS A 242 14.36 -8.52 12.30
N VAL A 243 15.60 -8.16 12.63
CA VAL A 243 15.93 -6.82 13.12
C VAL A 243 15.71 -5.81 11.99
N SER A 244 14.98 -4.72 12.25
CA SER A 244 14.85 -3.60 11.30
C SER A 244 16.16 -2.83 11.19
N MET A 245 16.39 -2.12 10.08
CA MET A 245 17.43 -1.09 10.03
C MET A 245 17.22 -0.10 11.20
N PRO A 246 18.22 0.21 12.04
CA PRO A 246 18.05 1.12 13.17
C PRO A 246 17.66 2.54 12.74
N PRO A 247 16.87 3.28 13.53
CA PRO A 247 16.28 4.55 13.11
C PRO A 247 17.32 5.68 12.93
N SER A 248 18.45 5.62 13.63
CA SER A 248 19.61 6.47 13.36
C SER A 248 20.90 5.71 13.64
N ALA A 249 22.02 6.27 13.17
CA ALA A 249 23.36 5.77 13.46
C ALA A 249 23.72 5.76 14.96
N ASP A 250 22.98 6.49 15.80
CA ASP A 250 23.20 6.53 17.26
C ASP A 250 22.64 5.31 17.99
N HIS A 251 21.71 4.61 17.35
CA HIS A 251 21.12 3.36 17.82
C HIS A 251 21.91 2.14 17.34
N VAL A 252 23.17 2.34 16.91
CA VAL A 252 24.02 1.32 16.29
C VAL A 252 25.34 1.20 17.05
N SER A 253 25.50 0.06 17.73
CA SER A 253 26.79 -0.40 18.24
C SER A 253 27.48 -1.32 17.22
N ILE A 254 28.80 -1.21 17.16
CA ILE A 254 29.66 -2.21 16.52
C ILE A 254 30.04 -3.22 17.60
N VAL A 255 29.83 -4.50 17.34
CA VAL A 255 30.10 -5.57 18.32
C VAL A 255 31.24 -6.44 17.80
N GLU A 256 32.32 -6.54 18.57
CA GLU A 256 33.45 -7.43 18.28
C GLU A 256 33.32 -8.74 19.06
N LYS A 257 33.59 -9.86 18.40
CA LYS A 257 33.53 -11.23 18.94
C LYS A 257 34.69 -12.06 18.39
N VAL A 258 34.88 -13.25 18.94
CA VAL A 258 35.74 -14.29 18.35
C VAL A 258 34.86 -15.49 18.02
N GLU A 259 34.93 -15.96 16.78
CA GLU A 259 34.30 -17.19 16.31
C GLU A 259 35.41 -18.04 15.64
N GLU A 260 35.57 -19.31 16.03
CA GLU A 260 36.50 -20.23 15.36
C GLU A 260 37.93 -19.65 15.25
N GLU A 261 38.43 -19.09 16.35
CA GLU A 261 39.72 -18.36 16.46
C GLU A 261 39.84 -17.07 15.61
N GLN A 262 38.85 -16.76 14.77
CA GLN A 262 38.80 -15.55 13.95
C GLN A 262 38.08 -14.39 14.66
N LYS A 263 38.67 -13.18 14.60
CA LYS A 263 37.97 -11.96 15.04
C LYS A 263 36.83 -11.63 14.08
N VAL A 264 35.63 -11.50 14.62
CA VAL A 264 34.39 -11.17 13.90
C VAL A 264 33.85 -9.84 14.39
N VAL A 265 33.42 -9.00 13.45
CA VAL A 265 32.87 -7.67 13.73
C VAL A 265 31.49 -7.56 13.09
N GLU A 266 30.51 -7.21 13.92
CA GLU A 266 29.10 -7.17 13.58
C GLU A 266 28.51 -5.76 13.76
N MET A 267 27.60 -5.37 12.88
CA MET A 267 26.88 -4.10 12.96
C MET A 267 25.50 -4.22 12.26
N PRO A 268 24.39 -3.75 12.86
CA PRO A 268 23.08 -3.76 12.21
C PRO A 268 22.96 -2.67 11.14
N VAL A 269 23.24 -3.01 9.87
CA VAL A 269 23.11 -2.06 8.74
C VAL A 269 22.67 -2.72 7.42
N GLN A 270 21.85 -2.05 6.61
CA GLN A 270 21.38 -2.52 5.29
C GLN A 270 21.91 -1.61 4.16
N PHE A 271 22.04 -2.16 2.95
CA PHE A 271 22.53 -1.38 1.81
C PHE A 271 21.38 -0.64 1.11
N ILE A 272 21.17 0.60 1.53
CA ILE A 272 20.20 1.52 0.91
C ILE A 272 20.81 2.09 -0.38
N ARG A 273 20.44 1.52 -1.54
CA ARG A 273 21.01 1.92 -2.85
C ARG A 273 20.84 3.42 -3.12
N GLY A 274 19.77 4.06 -2.66
CA GLY A 274 19.52 5.49 -2.86
C GLY A 274 20.55 6.44 -2.21
N ASN A 275 21.33 5.97 -1.22
CA ASN A 275 22.30 6.79 -0.50
C ASN A 275 23.63 6.99 -1.27
N TYR A 276 23.76 6.41 -2.47
CA TYR A 276 25.00 6.31 -3.24
C TYR A 276 24.81 6.67 -4.72
N ASN A 277 25.88 7.09 -5.37
CA ASN A 277 26.02 7.13 -6.81
C ASN A 277 26.48 5.76 -7.34
N ASN A 278 26.93 5.68 -8.59
CA ASN A 278 27.59 4.47 -9.13
C ASN A 278 29.10 4.43 -8.82
N ALA A 279 29.71 5.52 -8.36
CA ALA A 279 31.16 5.67 -8.20
C ALA A 279 31.68 5.57 -6.75
N ASP A 280 30.77 5.66 -5.77
CA ASP A 280 31.06 5.79 -4.32
C ASP A 280 30.47 4.63 -3.49
N LEU A 281 30.10 3.54 -4.16
CA LEU A 281 29.53 2.33 -3.55
C LEU A 281 30.47 1.74 -2.47
N PRO A 282 29.95 1.23 -1.33
CA PRO A 282 30.77 0.71 -0.24
C PRO A 282 31.84 -0.32 -0.65
N LYS A 283 31.53 -1.27 -1.55
CA LYS A 283 32.53 -2.22 -2.07
C LYS A 283 33.66 -1.54 -2.85
N MET A 284 33.37 -0.45 -3.57
CA MET A 284 34.39 0.32 -4.30
C MET A 284 35.27 1.11 -3.33
N LEU A 285 34.65 1.82 -2.36
CA LEU A 285 35.38 2.56 -1.33
C LEU A 285 36.28 1.64 -0.50
N LEU A 286 35.80 0.45 -0.14
CA LEU A 286 36.59 -0.57 0.55
C LEU A 286 37.76 -1.09 -0.30
N ASN A 287 37.55 -1.37 -1.59
CA ASN A 287 38.64 -1.74 -2.51
C ASN A 287 39.71 -0.63 -2.59
N THR A 288 39.30 0.64 -2.70
CA THR A 288 40.22 1.79 -2.72
C THR A 288 40.98 1.94 -1.40
N TYR A 289 40.32 1.73 -0.25
CA TYR A 289 40.97 1.74 1.06
C TYR A 289 42.00 0.61 1.20
N ILE A 290 41.63 -0.62 0.83
CA ILE A 290 42.52 -1.79 0.89
C ILE A 290 43.76 -1.58 0.02
N TYR A 291 43.59 -1.10 -1.21
CA TYR A 291 44.70 -0.78 -2.11
C TYR A 291 45.65 0.28 -1.52
N ARG A 292 45.10 1.40 -0.99
CA ARG A 292 45.89 2.48 -0.40
C ARG A 292 46.69 2.06 0.84
N ASN A 293 46.16 1.11 1.62
CA ASN A 293 46.80 0.59 2.84
C ASN A 293 47.57 -0.72 2.60
N GLN A 294 47.74 -1.15 1.34
CA GLN A 294 48.45 -2.39 0.95
C GLN A 294 47.94 -3.66 1.65
N LEU A 295 46.65 -3.68 2.04
CA LEU A 295 46.04 -4.79 2.77
C LEU A 295 45.71 -5.96 1.84
N SER A 296 45.52 -7.14 2.44
CA SER A 296 45.04 -8.32 1.71
C SER A 296 43.63 -8.08 1.12
N GLY A 297 43.45 -8.50 -0.15
CA GLY A 297 42.22 -8.26 -0.91
C GLY A 297 40.95 -8.84 -0.26
N PRO A 298 39.79 -8.16 -0.38
CA PRO A 298 38.59 -8.49 0.38
C PRO A 298 37.95 -9.80 -0.11
N LYS A 299 37.91 -10.82 0.76
CA LYS A 299 37.31 -12.13 0.46
C LYS A 299 35.86 -12.17 0.94
N TYR A 300 34.90 -12.22 0.02
CA TYR A 300 33.47 -12.27 0.33
C TYR A 300 32.95 -13.71 0.43
N SER A 301 32.22 -14.02 1.50
CA SER A 301 31.44 -15.26 1.68
C SER A 301 29.97 -14.93 1.92
N HIS A 302 29.09 -15.91 1.72
CA HIS A 302 27.64 -15.73 1.83
C HIS A 302 26.96 -16.97 2.45
N ILE A 303 25.92 -16.72 3.24
CA ILE A 303 25.03 -17.73 3.83
C ILE A 303 23.61 -17.38 3.40
N VAL A 304 22.83 -18.39 3.00
CA VAL A 304 21.43 -18.24 2.61
C VAL A 304 20.54 -18.71 3.75
N TYR A 305 19.59 -17.86 4.16
CA TYR A 305 18.59 -18.15 5.19
C TYR A 305 17.20 -18.03 4.56
N ASP A 306 16.56 -19.15 4.24
CA ASP A 306 15.35 -19.21 3.38
C ASP A 306 15.55 -18.40 2.08
N LYS A 307 14.91 -17.24 1.94
CA LYS A 307 14.94 -16.38 0.74
C LYS A 307 15.82 -15.15 0.90
N PHE A 308 16.67 -15.13 1.93
CA PHE A 308 17.52 -14.00 2.28
C PHE A 308 19.01 -14.37 2.28
N PHE A 309 19.85 -13.37 2.00
CA PHE A 309 21.30 -13.47 1.99
C PHE A 309 21.88 -12.71 3.19
N ALA A 310 22.78 -13.36 3.92
CA ALA A 310 23.77 -12.70 4.76
C ALA A 310 25.13 -12.86 4.07
N ALA A 311 25.96 -11.82 4.09
CA ALA A 311 27.33 -11.89 3.58
C ALA A 311 28.31 -11.43 4.64
N SER A 312 29.53 -11.94 4.56
CA SER A 312 30.67 -11.44 5.32
C SER A 312 31.83 -11.15 4.39
N VAL A 313 32.68 -10.19 4.75
CA VAL A 313 33.92 -9.88 4.06
C VAL A 313 35.08 -10.06 5.03
N VAL A 314 36.09 -10.84 4.63
CA VAL A 314 37.35 -10.94 5.36
C VAL A 314 38.34 -9.95 4.76
N VAL A 315 38.88 -9.08 5.59
CA VAL A 315 39.92 -8.10 5.24
C VAL A 315 40.95 -8.12 6.35
N ASP A 316 42.19 -8.47 6.00
CA ASP A 316 43.31 -8.44 6.96
C ASP A 316 43.01 -9.30 8.22
N GLY A 317 42.72 -10.58 7.99
CA GLY A 317 42.36 -11.57 9.02
C GLY A 317 40.96 -11.41 9.61
N ILE A 318 40.45 -10.19 9.75
CA ILE A 318 39.18 -9.87 10.44
C ILE A 318 37.97 -10.08 9.51
N LYS A 319 36.90 -10.67 10.04
CA LYS A 319 35.64 -10.99 9.34
C LYS A 319 34.55 -9.98 9.71
N TYR A 320 34.06 -9.21 8.74
CA TYR A 320 33.04 -8.17 8.94
C TYR A 320 31.71 -8.62 8.34
N ARG A 321 30.60 -8.53 9.10
CA ARG A 321 29.26 -8.87 8.59
C ARG A 321 28.17 -7.95 9.14
N SER A 322 27.11 -7.74 8.35
CA SER A 322 25.89 -7.15 8.91
C SER A 322 25.08 -8.23 9.64
N THR A 323 24.44 -7.86 10.74
CA THR A 323 23.43 -8.71 11.40
C THR A 323 22.09 -8.69 10.66
N LEU A 324 21.90 -7.76 9.72
CA LEU A 324 20.67 -7.60 8.95
C LEU A 324 20.75 -8.42 7.66
N ARG A 325 19.66 -9.16 7.37
CA ARG A 325 19.53 -10.02 6.19
C ARG A 325 18.98 -9.22 5.00
N GLU A 326 19.42 -9.55 3.79
CA GLU A 326 19.10 -8.83 2.55
C GLU A 326 18.37 -9.72 1.54
N LYS A 327 17.56 -9.13 0.65
CA LYS A 327 16.90 -9.86 -0.45
C LYS A 327 17.82 -10.09 -1.68
N SER A 328 19.01 -9.51 -1.69
CA SER A 328 19.94 -9.54 -2.81
C SER A 328 21.35 -9.82 -2.33
N ARG A 329 21.99 -10.88 -2.87
CA ARG A 329 23.41 -11.19 -2.61
C ARG A 329 24.33 -9.99 -2.88
N ARG A 330 24.05 -9.22 -3.94
CA ARG A 330 24.84 -8.02 -4.27
C ARG A 330 24.69 -6.92 -3.20
N TYR A 331 23.57 -6.87 -2.49
CA TYR A 331 23.32 -5.87 -1.44
C TYR A 331 23.89 -6.32 -0.10
N SER A 332 23.78 -7.61 0.27
CA SER A 332 24.48 -8.13 1.46
C SER A 332 25.99 -7.94 1.37
N GLU A 333 26.59 -8.14 0.19
CA GLU A 333 28.02 -7.88 -0.02
C GLU A 333 28.39 -6.39 0.15
N GLN A 334 27.49 -5.44 -0.17
CA GLN A 334 27.69 -4.01 0.11
C GLN A 334 27.53 -3.72 1.61
N GLY A 335 26.53 -4.30 2.28
CA GLY A 335 26.35 -4.19 3.73
C GLY A 335 27.56 -4.69 4.52
N ALA A 336 28.12 -5.84 4.16
CA ALA A 336 29.36 -6.35 4.75
C ALA A 336 30.56 -5.39 4.55
N ALA A 337 30.67 -4.77 3.37
CA ALA A 337 31.69 -3.76 3.11
C ALA A 337 31.49 -2.49 3.96
N MET A 338 30.25 -2.07 4.20
CA MET A 338 29.94 -0.95 5.11
C MET A 338 30.39 -1.24 6.54
N VAL A 339 30.17 -2.45 7.07
CA VAL A 339 30.63 -2.82 8.42
C VAL A 339 32.16 -2.73 8.54
N CYS A 340 32.90 -3.17 7.51
CA CYS A 340 34.36 -3.03 7.47
C CYS A 340 34.81 -1.55 7.44
N LEU A 341 34.14 -0.70 6.67
CA LEU A 341 34.45 0.73 6.56
C LEU A 341 34.18 1.47 7.88
N HIS A 342 33.04 1.19 8.53
CA HIS A 342 32.69 1.76 9.84
C HIS A 342 33.66 1.31 10.93
N ALA A 343 33.90 0.00 11.05
CA ALA A 343 34.78 -0.56 12.09
C ALA A 343 36.25 -0.14 11.97
N ARG A 344 36.72 0.23 10.77
CA ARG A 344 38.08 0.77 10.53
C ARG A 344 38.11 2.30 10.45
N GLY A 345 37.03 3.00 10.83
CA GLY A 345 36.96 4.46 10.90
C GLY A 345 37.10 5.19 9.56
N VAL A 346 36.89 4.50 8.44
CA VAL A 346 37.11 5.01 7.07
C VAL A 346 35.99 5.97 6.62
N VAL A 347 34.85 5.90 7.29
CA VAL A 347 33.62 6.66 7.00
C VAL A 347 33.05 7.25 8.28
N ASN A 348 32.22 8.29 8.15
CA ASN A 348 31.55 8.89 9.31
C ASN A 348 30.45 7.97 9.85
N LYS A 349 30.09 8.16 11.14
CA LYS A 349 29.07 7.36 11.85
C LYS A 349 27.74 7.24 11.07
N THR A 350 27.35 8.30 10.36
CA THR A 350 26.11 8.37 9.56
C THR A 350 26.20 7.72 8.16
N TYR A 351 27.35 7.20 7.74
CA TYR A 351 27.54 6.67 6.38
C TYR A 351 26.61 5.50 6.06
N GLY A 352 25.73 5.71 5.08
CA GLY A 352 24.76 4.72 4.60
C GLY A 352 23.45 4.68 5.36
N PHE A 353 23.32 5.40 6.48
CA PHE A 353 22.02 5.74 7.06
C PHE A 353 21.33 6.82 6.21
N VAL A 354 20.00 6.91 6.29
CA VAL A 354 19.26 7.99 5.64
C VAL A 354 19.36 9.24 6.52
N PRO A 355 19.65 10.43 5.97
CA PRO A 355 19.58 11.70 6.71
C PRO A 355 18.18 11.97 7.28
N ALA A 356 18.08 12.84 8.30
CA ALA A 356 16.79 13.15 8.95
C ALA A 356 15.80 13.87 8.02
N ASP A 357 16.35 14.54 7.00
CA ASP A 357 15.74 15.20 5.85
C ASP A 357 15.38 14.23 4.68
N GLY A 358 15.80 12.96 4.75
CA GLY A 358 15.67 11.98 3.66
C GLY A 358 16.93 11.87 2.81
N ALA A 359 16.95 11.01 1.79
CA ALA A 359 18.11 10.98 0.88
C ALA A 359 18.25 12.32 0.15
N ARG A 360 19.49 12.85 0.10
CA ARG A 360 19.90 14.16 -0.47
C ARG A 360 19.39 14.47 -1.88
N LYS A 361 18.81 13.51 -2.59
CA LYS A 361 18.25 13.66 -3.94
C LYS A 361 16.84 14.28 -3.95
N TYR A 362 16.07 14.22 -2.85
CA TYR A 362 14.67 14.71 -2.84
C TYR A 362 14.46 16.09 -2.22
N GLN A 363 15.51 16.71 -1.65
CA GLN A 363 15.38 18.01 -0.98
C GLN A 363 14.73 19.07 -1.87
N TYR A 364 15.11 19.14 -3.16
CA TYR A 364 14.50 20.10 -4.08
C TYR A 364 12.98 19.90 -4.27
N VAL A 365 12.49 18.66 -4.20
CA VAL A 365 11.05 18.34 -4.35
C VAL A 365 10.29 18.64 -3.06
N ILE A 366 10.93 18.46 -1.91
CA ILE A 366 10.40 18.90 -0.61
C ILE A 366 10.27 20.43 -0.63
N ASP A 367 11.33 21.13 -1.04
CA ASP A 367 11.36 22.58 -1.14
C ASP A 367 10.31 23.11 -2.14
N GLU A 368 10.14 22.46 -3.30
CA GLU A 368 9.10 22.82 -4.28
C GLU A 368 7.68 22.51 -3.77
N ALA A 369 7.46 21.37 -3.12
CA ALA A 369 6.17 21.01 -2.55
C ALA A 369 5.76 21.98 -1.43
N ASN A 370 6.70 22.36 -0.55
CA ASN A 370 6.49 23.36 0.48
C ASN A 370 6.20 24.73 -0.14
N LYS A 371 7.00 25.20 -1.11
CA LYS A 371 6.75 26.46 -1.84
C LYS A 371 5.41 26.46 -2.59
N ALA A 372 4.94 25.31 -3.09
CA ALA A 372 3.65 25.18 -3.74
C ALA A 372 2.50 25.23 -2.73
N ARG A 373 2.65 24.56 -1.58
CA ARG A 373 1.70 24.54 -0.48
C ARG A 373 1.54 25.92 0.15
N GLU A 374 2.64 26.60 0.49
CA GLU A 374 2.64 27.99 0.95
C GLU A 374 1.95 28.94 -0.03
N LYS A 375 2.07 28.70 -1.34
CA LYS A 375 1.38 29.49 -2.39
C LYS A 375 -0.12 29.16 -2.50
N GLY A 376 -0.54 27.97 -2.08
CA GLY A 376 -1.95 27.61 -1.94
C GLY A 376 -2.56 28.26 -0.70
N GLU A 377 -1.93 28.05 0.45
CA GLU A 377 -2.38 28.60 1.74
C GLU A 377 -2.41 30.15 1.73
N LYS A 378 -1.46 30.81 1.05
CA LYS A 378 -1.48 32.29 0.81
C LYS A 378 -2.52 32.75 -0.21
N ARG A 379 -3.07 31.86 -1.05
CA ARG A 379 -4.19 32.17 -1.96
C ARG A 379 -5.52 32.02 -1.24
N GLU A 380 -5.73 30.94 -0.50
CA GLU A 380 -6.92 30.78 0.35
C GLU A 380 -7.01 31.91 1.38
N SER A 381 -5.91 32.31 2.02
CA SER A 381 -5.92 33.49 2.90
C SER A 381 -6.30 34.76 2.13
N THR A 382 -5.63 35.08 1.01
CA THR A 382 -5.91 36.32 0.26
C THR A 382 -7.21 36.30 -0.57
N GLU A 383 -7.94 35.18 -0.62
CA GLU A 383 -9.34 35.13 -1.07
C GLU A 383 -10.31 35.32 0.10
N ASN A 384 -10.05 34.73 1.27
CA ASN A 384 -10.83 34.96 2.49
C ASN A 384 -10.71 36.42 2.99
N ASP A 385 -9.49 36.98 3.05
CA ASP A 385 -9.23 38.38 3.40
C ASP A 385 -10.03 39.32 2.47
N LYS A 386 -10.10 39.01 1.17
CA LYS A 386 -10.88 39.77 0.18
C LYS A 386 -12.38 39.52 0.24
N MET A 387 -12.83 38.45 0.91
CA MET A 387 -14.24 38.23 1.21
C MET A 387 -14.66 39.06 2.42
N GLU A 388 -13.79 39.20 3.44
CA GLU A 388 -14.01 40.05 4.61
C GLU A 388 -13.85 41.56 4.31
N GLU A 389 -12.91 41.96 3.46
CA GLU A 389 -12.85 43.34 2.94
C GLU A 389 -14.09 43.72 2.09
N ARG A 390 -14.75 42.72 1.49
CA ARG A 390 -15.98 42.91 0.69
C ARG A 390 -17.27 42.85 1.49
N SER A 391 -17.28 42.26 2.69
CA SER A 391 -18.42 42.31 3.61
C SER A 391 -18.41 43.55 4.52
N SER A 392 -17.27 44.25 4.59
CA SER A 392 -17.07 45.44 5.44
C SER A 392 -17.18 46.79 4.72
N ASN A 393 -17.28 46.83 3.39
CA ASN A 393 -17.39 48.08 2.61
C ASN A 393 -18.46 48.01 1.50
N GLY A 394 -19.55 48.76 1.68
CA GLY A 394 -20.37 49.25 0.56
C GLY A 394 -21.78 48.67 0.43
N ASP A 395 -22.69 49.06 1.33
CA ASP A 395 -24.13 48.90 1.11
C ASP A 395 -24.70 50.16 0.42
N SER A 396 -25.01 50.08 -0.89
CA SER A 396 -26.04 50.86 -1.63
C SER A 396 -25.84 50.89 -3.17
N ALA A 397 -26.91 51.29 -3.88
CA ALA A 397 -26.98 51.75 -5.28
C ALA A 397 -26.99 50.72 -6.44
N GLU A 398 -28.24 50.38 -6.83
CA GLU A 398 -28.77 50.26 -8.20
C GLU A 398 -28.37 49.13 -9.19
N HIS A 399 -29.41 48.62 -9.87
CA HIS A 399 -29.31 47.88 -11.14
C HIS A 399 -29.00 48.82 -12.32
N LYS A 400 -28.11 48.42 -13.25
CA LYS A 400 -28.46 48.15 -14.68
C LYS A 400 -27.27 47.78 -15.60
N LYS A 401 -27.33 46.54 -16.11
CA LYS A 401 -27.42 46.18 -17.55
C LYS A 401 -26.18 46.33 -18.47
N CYS A 402 -26.17 45.45 -19.50
CA CYS A 402 -25.23 45.31 -20.62
C CYS A 402 -23.88 44.65 -20.27
N LYS A 403 -23.36 43.61 -20.95
CA LYS A 403 -23.42 43.14 -22.37
C LYS A 403 -22.70 44.09 -23.36
N LEU A 404 -21.96 43.63 -24.37
CA LEU A 404 -21.77 42.27 -24.94
C LEU A 404 -20.33 42.12 -25.49
N GLU A 405 -20.12 41.04 -26.26
CA GLU A 405 -19.04 40.79 -27.24
C GLU A 405 -17.75 40.12 -26.72
N ASN A 406 -17.21 39.09 -27.39
CA ASN A 406 -17.79 38.20 -28.41
C ASN A 406 -17.06 36.83 -28.31
N ALA A 407 -17.79 35.70 -28.25
CA ALA A 407 -18.02 34.73 -29.34
C ALA A 407 -16.79 33.86 -29.69
N VAL A 408 -16.86 32.62 -30.21
CA VAL A 408 -17.89 31.80 -30.88
C VAL A 408 -17.80 30.40 -30.20
N LEU A 409 -18.87 29.77 -29.68
CA LEU A 409 -19.86 28.88 -30.36
C LEU A 409 -19.20 27.72 -31.16
N THR A 410 -19.77 26.53 -31.39
CA THR A 410 -21.16 26.01 -31.49
C THR A 410 -21.19 24.53 -31.05
N GLU A 411 -22.26 23.75 -30.82
CA GLU A 411 -23.72 23.79 -30.44
C GLU A 411 -24.21 22.31 -30.50
N ASN A 412 -25.35 21.78 -30.02
CA ASN A 412 -26.51 22.14 -29.16
C ASN A 412 -26.98 20.77 -28.52
N SER A 413 -28.07 20.54 -27.76
CA SER A 413 -29.25 21.27 -27.25
C SER A 413 -29.73 20.59 -25.94
N ILE A 414 -30.32 21.26 -24.93
CA ILE A 414 -31.73 21.71 -24.76
C ILE A 414 -32.73 20.52 -24.87
N ILE A 415 -33.51 20.11 -23.85
CA ILE A 415 -34.57 20.76 -23.01
C ILE A 415 -34.46 20.17 -21.57
N VAL A 416 -34.50 20.83 -20.39
CA VAL A 416 -35.22 21.99 -19.76
C VAL A 416 -36.36 21.55 -18.80
N ASN A 417 -36.29 22.02 -17.53
CA ASN A 417 -37.31 22.03 -16.44
C ASN A 417 -37.76 20.67 -15.82
N SER A 418 -38.24 20.59 -14.56
CA SER A 418 -38.29 21.56 -13.42
C SER A 418 -38.64 20.83 -12.10
N GLY A 419 -38.24 21.36 -10.95
CA GLY A 419 -38.78 20.91 -9.64
C GLY A 419 -38.07 21.56 -8.44
N ILE A 420 -38.80 22.34 -7.63
CA ILE A 420 -38.33 22.95 -6.38
C ILE A 420 -39.04 22.28 -5.20
N SER A 421 -38.29 21.88 -4.17
CA SER A 421 -38.71 22.07 -2.78
C SER A 421 -37.51 21.99 -1.84
N SER A 422 -37.49 22.85 -0.82
CA SER A 422 -36.83 22.58 0.46
C SER A 422 -37.62 21.49 1.22
N ASP A 423 -37.10 20.88 2.28
CA ASP A 423 -37.18 21.46 3.61
C ASP A 423 -36.14 20.88 4.58
N VAL A 424 -35.84 21.67 5.61
CA VAL A 424 -34.92 21.30 6.70
C VAL A 424 -35.73 20.87 7.91
N ALA A 425 -35.41 19.69 8.46
CA ALA A 425 -35.96 19.22 9.73
C ALA A 425 -34.83 18.66 10.61
N GLU A 426 -34.37 19.47 11.56
CA GLU A 426 -33.63 18.95 12.70
C GLU A 426 -34.55 18.09 13.57
N CYS A 427 -34.07 16.93 14.04
CA CYS A 427 -34.66 16.31 15.22
C CYS A 427 -33.57 15.57 16.01
N ASN A 428 -33.29 16.06 17.22
CA ASN A 428 -32.56 15.31 18.22
C ASN A 428 -33.44 14.16 18.75
N ILE A 429 -32.84 13.09 19.31
CA ILE A 429 -33.05 12.65 20.70
C ILE A 429 -32.59 11.19 20.95
N LYS A 430 -31.71 11.06 21.96
CA LYS A 430 -31.39 9.89 22.82
C LYS A 430 -30.80 8.61 22.21
N ALA A 431 -29.81 8.09 22.95
CA ALA A 431 -29.44 6.70 22.97
C ALA A 431 -30.34 5.90 23.95
N SER A 432 -30.55 4.64 23.62
CA SER A 432 -31.00 3.56 24.51
C SER A 432 -30.59 2.22 23.89
#